data_AF-A0A4V5SPF8-F1
#
_entry.id   AF-A0A4V5SPF8-F1
#
_cell.length_a   1.000
_cell.length_b   1.000
_cell.length_c   1.000
_cell.angle_alpha   90.00
_cell.angle_beta   90.00
_cell.angle_gamma   90.00
#
_symmetry.space_group_name_H-M   'P 1'
#
loop_
_entity.id
_entity.type
_entity.pdbx_description
1 polymer ?
#
loop_
_entity_poly.entity_id
_entity_poly.type
_entity_poly.pdbx_seq_one_letter_code
_entity_poly.pdbx_strand_id
1 'polypeptide(L)'
;MLAWSFVFMLTIIIHTTDSLTYALRLGGLRARRIGLALTVAGMLLLVSRTSNMAQGPLLGGMVDQAKAAIRAGGANVRLELYMHGVLLAATVGTMIAIILYPTVVRMSARWIVHLEHTGSIPALVRHLMVHNRWKHAGYYMKRPTGSMLTSLFRGAIPKRLITLNMTVTAIYTTGVVSALYASFLWPAQGTAMSMSSGLINGMATVLLTLLIDPRLAVLSEKTLRGELPLNRMNSMYGWMIISRLGGTLLAQLLLVPLAFWLGWIMG
;
A
#
# COMPACT_ATOMS: atom_id res chain seq x y z
N MET A 1 -21.96 -12.25 -3.24
CA MET A 1 -21.68 -10.80 -3.37
C MET A 1 -21.10 -10.20 -2.08
N LEU A 2 -21.70 -10.44 -0.90
CA LEU A 2 -21.19 -9.94 0.39
C LEU A 2 -19.69 -10.21 0.65
N ALA A 3 -19.21 -11.42 0.35
CA ALA A 3 -17.81 -11.78 0.56
C ALA A 3 -16.84 -10.93 -0.30
N TRP A 4 -17.17 -10.67 -1.57
CA TRP A 4 -16.37 -9.82 -2.46
C TRP A 4 -16.33 -8.37 -1.98
N SER A 5 -17.47 -7.82 -1.53
CA SER A 5 -17.52 -6.47 -0.96
C SER A 5 -16.61 -6.32 0.27
N PHE A 6 -16.54 -7.35 1.12
CA PHE A 6 -15.64 -7.38 2.27
C PHE A 6 -14.16 -7.32 1.84
N VAL A 7 -13.79 -8.12 0.83
CA VAL A 7 -12.43 -8.12 0.26
C VAL A 7 -12.09 -6.76 -0.36
N PHE A 8 -13.01 -6.13 -1.10
CA PHE A 8 -12.78 -4.80 -1.66
C PHE A 8 -12.56 -3.75 -0.56
N MET A 9 -13.38 -3.76 0.49
CA MET A 9 -13.22 -2.87 1.63
C MET A 9 -11.87 -3.07 2.33
N LEU A 10 -11.49 -4.32 2.57
CA LEU A 10 -10.22 -4.65 3.20
C LEU A 10 -9.03 -4.23 2.33
N THR A 11 -9.12 -4.43 1.01
CA THR A 11 -8.12 -3.97 0.04
C THR A 11 -7.98 -2.45 0.03
N ILE A 12 -9.10 -1.70 0.08
CA ILE A 12 -9.09 -0.24 0.20
C ILE A 12 -8.34 0.18 1.47
N ILE A 13 -8.65 -0.44 2.62
CA ILE A 13 -8.03 -0.11 3.91
C ILE A 13 -6.52 -0.36 3.86
N ILE A 14 -6.09 -1.53 3.36
CA ILE A 14 -4.68 -1.90 3.23
C ILE A 14 -3.94 -0.90 2.35
N HIS A 15 -4.42 -0.64 1.14
CA HIS A 15 -3.73 0.25 0.22
C HIS A 15 -3.75 1.71 0.68
N THR A 16 -4.80 2.14 1.39
CA THR A 16 -4.83 3.45 2.04
C THR A 16 -3.73 3.53 3.10
N THR A 17 -3.70 2.53 4.00
CA THR A 17 -2.81 2.46 5.15
C THR A 17 -1.34 2.40 4.74
N ASP A 18 -1.01 1.53 3.77
CA ASP A 18 0.34 1.44 3.20
C ASP A 18 0.80 2.77 2.60
N SER A 19 -0.08 3.43 1.83
CA SER A 19 0.27 4.67 1.14
C SER A 19 0.49 5.82 2.13
N LEU A 20 -0.24 5.82 3.25
CA LEU A 20 -0.07 6.80 4.33
C LEU A 20 1.24 6.63 5.11
N THR A 21 1.99 5.55 4.93
CA THR A 21 3.32 5.40 5.54
C THR A 21 4.30 6.47 5.04
N TYR A 22 4.17 6.92 3.79
CA TYR A 22 4.94 8.06 3.27
C TYR A 22 4.61 9.36 4.02
N ALA A 23 3.35 9.54 4.43
CA ALA A 23 2.94 10.71 5.21
C ALA A 23 3.54 10.67 6.62
N LEU A 24 3.54 9.50 7.27
CA LEU A 24 4.16 9.28 8.59
C LEU A 24 5.66 9.58 8.56
N ARG A 25 6.38 9.04 7.56
CA ARG A 25 7.82 9.26 7.38
C ARG A 25 8.13 10.76 7.19
N LEU A 26 7.35 11.46 6.36
CA LEU A 26 7.53 12.90 6.16
C LEU A 26 7.21 13.72 7.42
N GLY A 27 6.13 13.40 8.13
CA GLY A 27 5.79 14.08 9.39
C GLY A 27 6.86 13.89 10.47
N GLY A 28 7.44 12.70 10.54
CA GLY A 28 8.57 12.41 11.42
C GLY A 28 9.84 13.17 11.08
N LEU A 29 10.14 13.31 9.79
CA LEU A 29 11.22 14.16 9.31
C LEU A 29 10.99 15.63 9.71
N ARG A 30 9.76 16.15 9.58
CA ARG A 30 9.41 17.51 10.03
C ARG A 30 9.57 17.70 11.53
N ALA A 31 9.27 16.67 12.32
CA ALA A 31 9.47 16.65 13.76
C ALA A 31 10.94 16.40 14.18
N ARG A 32 11.87 16.15 13.24
CA ARG A 32 13.25 15.69 13.51
C ARG A 32 13.30 14.44 14.39
N ARG A 33 12.33 13.52 14.22
CA ARG A 33 12.17 12.25 14.94
C ARG A 33 11.99 11.08 13.97
N ILE A 34 12.91 10.93 13.02
CA ILE A 34 12.80 9.92 11.96
C ILE A 34 12.80 8.49 12.51
N GLY A 35 13.60 8.19 13.53
CA GLY A 35 13.64 6.86 14.14
C GLY A 35 12.26 6.41 14.63
N LEU A 36 11.57 7.27 15.40
CA LEU A 36 10.20 7.01 15.86
C LEU A 36 9.22 6.89 14.69
N ALA A 37 9.36 7.72 13.67
CA ALA A 37 8.52 7.68 12.48
C ALA A 37 8.66 6.37 11.70
N LEU A 38 9.89 5.86 11.55
CA LEU A 38 10.17 4.59 10.91
C LEU A 38 9.58 3.43 11.71
N THR A 39 9.64 3.49 13.06
CA THR A 39 8.98 2.50 13.92
C THR A 39 7.47 2.49 13.72
N VAL A 40 6.81 3.66 13.74
CA VAL A 40 5.35 3.76 13.53
C VAL A 40 4.96 3.30 12.13
N ALA A 41 5.70 3.73 11.10
CA ALA A 41 5.47 3.29 9.73
C ALA A 41 5.69 1.77 9.57
N GLY A 42 6.71 1.21 10.22
CA GLY A 42 7.02 -0.22 10.19
C GLY A 42 5.92 -1.07 10.81
N MET A 43 5.37 -0.65 11.96
CA MET A 43 4.23 -1.34 12.58
C MET A 43 2.98 -1.26 11.70
N LEU A 44 2.72 -0.10 11.11
CA LEU A 44 1.58 0.08 10.21
C LEU A 44 1.70 -0.82 8.98
N LEU A 45 2.91 -0.91 8.40
CA LEU A 45 3.20 -1.83 7.29
C LEU A 45 3.05 -3.30 7.71
N LEU A 46 3.46 -3.66 8.93
CA LEU A 46 3.30 -5.03 9.43
C LEU A 46 1.83 -5.42 9.52
N VAL A 47 0.99 -4.58 10.14
CA VAL A 47 -0.47 -4.80 10.20
C VAL A 47 -1.07 -4.91 8.80
N SER A 48 -0.67 -4.02 7.89
CA SER A 48 -1.16 -4.01 6.51
C SER A 48 -0.76 -5.27 5.73
N ARG A 49 0.50 -5.72 5.85
CA ARG A 49 1.00 -6.96 5.23
C ARG A 49 0.34 -8.19 5.80
N THR A 50 0.16 -8.27 7.12
CA THR A 50 -0.58 -9.37 7.76
C THR A 50 -2.02 -9.40 7.28
N SER A 51 -2.68 -8.24 7.15
CA SER A 51 -4.04 -8.15 6.60
C SER A 51 -4.10 -8.60 5.13
N ASN A 52 -3.06 -8.32 4.33
CA ASN A 52 -2.97 -8.75 2.94
C ASN A 52 -2.79 -10.28 2.85
N MET A 53 -1.91 -10.84 3.68
CA MET A 53 -1.74 -12.30 3.78
C MET A 53 -3.03 -13.00 4.22
N ALA A 54 -3.76 -12.42 5.18
CA ALA A 54 -5.06 -12.93 5.62
C ALA A 54 -6.14 -12.87 4.51
N GLN A 55 -6.02 -11.97 3.54
CA GLN A 55 -6.90 -11.95 2.35
C GLN A 55 -6.62 -13.10 1.38
N GLY A 56 -5.41 -13.66 1.38
CA GLY A 56 -5.04 -14.76 0.48
C GLY A 56 -6.00 -15.95 0.56
N PRO A 57 -6.26 -16.52 1.76
CA PRO A 57 -7.25 -17.58 1.94
C PRO A 57 -8.68 -17.18 1.55
N LEU A 58 -9.10 -15.93 1.81
CA LEU A 58 -10.44 -15.45 1.43
C LEU A 58 -10.61 -15.44 -0.09
N LEU A 59 -9.64 -14.88 -0.81
CA LEU A 59 -9.61 -14.86 -2.27
C LEU A 59 -9.48 -16.28 -2.84
N GLY A 60 -8.66 -17.14 -2.23
CA GLY A 60 -8.52 -18.55 -2.60
C GLY A 60 -9.85 -19.30 -2.51
N GLY A 61 -10.58 -19.15 -1.41
CA GLY A 61 -11.91 -19.74 -1.25
C GLY A 61 -12.91 -19.23 -2.30
N MET A 62 -12.83 -17.96 -2.71
CA MET A 62 -13.64 -17.42 -3.80
C MET A 62 -13.28 -18.04 -5.16
N VAL A 63 -11.99 -18.28 -5.40
CA VAL A 63 -11.52 -18.99 -6.60
C VAL A 63 -12.02 -20.44 -6.58
N ASP A 64 -12.02 -21.11 -5.45
CA ASP A 64 -12.51 -22.49 -5.36
C ASP A 64 -14.03 -22.59 -5.57
N GLN A 65 -14.80 -21.63 -5.06
CA GLN A 65 -16.22 -21.49 -5.38
C GLN A 65 -16.44 -21.26 -6.88
N ALA A 66 -15.62 -20.43 -7.50
CA ALA A 66 -15.64 -20.19 -8.93
C ALA A 66 -15.34 -21.47 -9.73
N LYS A 67 -14.35 -22.26 -9.33
CA LYS A 67 -14.04 -23.57 -9.93
C LYS A 67 -15.21 -24.54 -9.78
N ALA A 68 -15.82 -24.61 -8.59
CA ALA A 68 -16.96 -25.49 -8.33
C ALA A 68 -18.18 -25.12 -9.19
N ALA A 69 -18.46 -23.82 -9.36
CA ALA A 69 -19.55 -23.34 -10.19
C ALA A 69 -19.38 -23.72 -11.68
N ILE A 70 -18.15 -23.68 -12.21
CA ILE A 70 -17.86 -24.15 -13.57
C ILE A 70 -18.10 -25.66 -13.69
N ARG A 71 -17.61 -26.46 -12.73
CA ARG A 71 -17.82 -27.92 -12.73
C ARG A 71 -19.30 -28.30 -12.67
N ALA A 72 -20.12 -27.49 -12.01
CA ALA A 72 -21.57 -27.67 -11.92
C ALA A 72 -22.33 -27.22 -13.19
N GLY A 73 -21.65 -26.85 -14.28
CA GLY A 73 -22.26 -26.42 -15.54
C GLY A 73 -22.64 -24.94 -15.60
N GLY A 74 -22.19 -24.12 -14.64
CA GLY A 74 -22.42 -22.68 -14.64
C GLY A 74 -21.54 -21.96 -15.68
N ALA A 75 -22.13 -21.41 -16.73
CA ALA A 75 -21.41 -20.85 -17.88
C ALA A 75 -20.82 -19.42 -17.67
N ASN A 76 -21.13 -18.72 -16.57
CA ASN A 76 -20.82 -17.28 -16.43
C ASN A 76 -20.10 -16.91 -15.13
N VAL A 77 -18.98 -17.56 -14.83
CA VAL A 77 -18.14 -17.16 -13.69
C VAL A 77 -17.23 -16.00 -14.09
N ARG A 78 -17.67 -14.75 -13.83
CA ARG A 78 -16.92 -13.51 -14.11
C ARG A 78 -15.76 -13.27 -13.14
N LEU A 79 -14.96 -14.29 -12.83
CA LEU A 79 -13.88 -14.23 -11.84
C LEU A 79 -12.85 -13.15 -12.18
N GLU A 80 -12.45 -13.07 -13.45
CA GLU A 80 -11.51 -12.05 -13.94
C GLU A 80 -11.97 -10.62 -13.59
N LEU A 81 -13.25 -10.32 -13.78
CA LEU A 81 -13.80 -9.00 -13.45
C LEU A 81 -13.72 -8.72 -11.95
N TYR A 82 -14.02 -9.71 -11.11
CA TYR A 82 -13.90 -9.55 -9.67
C TYR A 82 -12.44 -9.33 -9.24
N MET A 83 -11.49 -10.00 -9.88
CA MET A 83 -10.06 -9.82 -9.64
C MET A 83 -9.58 -8.42 -10.07
N HIS A 84 -10.02 -7.92 -11.23
CA HIS A 84 -9.82 -6.51 -11.60
C HIS A 84 -10.48 -5.55 -10.60
N GLY A 85 -11.63 -5.94 -10.03
CA GLY A 85 -12.30 -5.22 -8.94
C GLY A 85 -11.44 -5.10 -7.68
N VAL A 86 -10.70 -6.15 -7.31
CA VAL A 86 -9.73 -6.10 -6.19
C VAL A 86 -8.62 -5.09 -6.49
N LEU A 87 -8.05 -5.13 -7.70
CA LEU A 87 -7.02 -4.16 -8.11
C LEU A 87 -7.56 -2.73 -8.21
N LEU A 88 -8.86 -2.57 -8.53
CA LEU A 88 -9.52 -1.27 -8.57
C LEU A 88 -9.68 -0.74 -7.15
N ALA A 89 -10.08 -1.60 -6.21
CA ALA A 89 -10.13 -1.28 -4.79
C ALA A 89 -8.75 -0.84 -4.25
N ALA A 90 -7.66 -1.45 -4.70
CA ALA A 90 -6.29 -1.02 -4.37
C ALA A 90 -5.98 0.39 -4.91
N THR A 91 -6.41 0.70 -6.13
CA THR A 91 -6.27 2.03 -6.74
C THR A 91 -7.08 3.07 -5.97
N VAL A 92 -8.35 2.76 -5.65
CA VAL A 92 -9.22 3.63 -4.84
C VAL A 92 -8.63 3.89 -3.46
N GLY A 93 -8.12 2.87 -2.77
CA GLY A 93 -7.44 3.05 -1.48
C GLY A 93 -6.22 3.96 -1.58
N THR A 94 -5.43 3.82 -2.64
CA THR A 94 -4.27 4.69 -2.89
C THR A 94 -4.70 6.14 -3.19
N MET A 95 -5.78 6.34 -3.93
CA MET A 95 -6.37 7.67 -4.16
C MET A 95 -6.87 8.32 -2.87
N ILE A 96 -7.56 7.56 -2.02
CA ILE A 96 -7.99 8.03 -0.69
C ILE A 96 -6.78 8.48 0.13
N ALA A 97 -5.69 7.71 0.13
CA ALA A 97 -4.47 8.09 0.80
C ALA A 97 -3.85 9.38 0.25
N ILE A 98 -3.86 9.60 -1.08
CA ILE A 98 -3.37 10.86 -1.68
C ILE A 98 -4.17 12.06 -1.19
N ILE A 99 -5.50 11.93 -1.10
CA ILE A 99 -6.37 12.99 -0.59
C ILE A 99 -6.10 13.26 0.90
N LEU A 100 -5.91 12.19 1.70
CA LEU A 100 -5.63 12.28 3.13
C LEU A 100 -4.18 12.69 3.44
N TYR A 101 -3.27 12.56 2.47
CA TYR A 101 -1.83 12.71 2.65
C TYR A 101 -1.43 14.02 3.36
N PRO A 102 -1.88 15.22 2.92
CA PRO A 102 -1.45 16.48 3.56
C PRO A 102 -1.94 16.61 5.01
N THR A 103 -3.08 16.00 5.32
CA THR A 103 -3.65 15.97 6.67
C THR A 103 -2.83 15.05 7.56
N VAL A 104 -2.55 13.83 7.09
CA VAL A 104 -1.78 12.84 7.85
C VAL A 104 -0.33 13.28 8.07
N VAL A 105 0.31 13.96 7.11
CA VAL A 105 1.66 14.54 7.32
C VAL A 105 1.67 15.52 8.49
N ARG A 106 0.65 16.38 8.62
CA ARG A 106 0.55 17.36 9.71
C ARG A 106 0.23 16.71 11.05
N MET A 107 -0.67 15.73 11.06
CA MET A 107 -1.05 15.01 12.28
C MET A 107 0.08 14.13 12.80
N SER A 108 0.78 13.44 11.90
CA SER A 108 1.86 12.52 12.26
C SER A 108 3.03 13.21 12.95
N ALA A 109 3.39 14.44 12.58
CA ALA A 109 4.38 15.23 13.32
C ALA A 109 4.00 15.37 14.81
N ARG A 110 2.71 15.60 15.11
CA ARG A 110 2.21 15.69 16.49
C ARG A 110 2.15 14.34 17.18
N TRP A 111 1.67 13.30 16.49
CA TRP A 111 1.61 11.95 17.03
C TRP A 111 2.99 11.39 17.39
N ILE A 112 3.99 11.67 16.57
CA ILE A 112 5.36 11.21 16.78
C ILE A 112 6.00 11.92 17.98
N VAL A 113 5.79 13.24 18.12
CA VAL A 113 6.23 13.97 19.33
C VAL A 113 5.51 13.46 20.57
N HIS A 114 4.21 13.19 20.49
CA HIS A 114 3.48 12.62 21.63
C HIS A 114 3.98 11.21 21.98
N LEU A 115 4.30 10.39 20.97
CA LEU A 115 4.86 9.07 21.15
C LEU A 115 6.18 9.12 21.93
N GLU A 116 7.06 10.07 21.60
CA GLU A 116 8.31 10.31 22.30
C GLU A 116 8.11 10.53 23.80
N HIS A 117 7.08 11.30 24.18
CA HIS A 117 6.77 11.57 25.59
C HIS A 117 6.14 10.37 26.31
N THR A 118 5.24 9.63 25.65
CA THR A 118 4.60 8.44 26.26
C THR A 118 5.53 7.23 26.34
N GLY A 119 6.57 7.15 25.51
CA GLY A 119 7.55 6.05 25.48
C GLY A 119 7.00 4.68 25.05
N SER A 120 5.68 4.48 25.00
CA SER A 120 5.06 3.21 24.60
C SER A 120 3.93 3.38 23.59
N ILE A 121 3.98 2.55 22.55
CA ILE A 121 3.02 2.54 21.45
C ILE A 121 1.64 2.02 21.87
N PRO A 122 1.52 0.97 22.70
CA PRO A 122 0.22 0.53 23.20
C PRO A 122 -0.49 1.63 24.02
N ALA A 123 0.25 2.44 24.78
CA ALA A 123 -0.31 3.59 25.47
C ALA A 123 -0.74 4.68 24.49
N LEU A 124 0.03 4.94 23.43
CA LEU A 124 -0.37 5.87 22.35
C LEU A 124 -1.67 5.42 21.67
N VAL A 125 -1.80 4.14 21.32
CA VAL A 125 -3.02 3.59 20.69
C VAL A 125 -4.21 3.70 21.63
N ARG A 126 -4.05 3.29 22.91
CA ARG A 126 -5.09 3.44 23.94
C ARG A 126 -5.50 4.90 24.11
N HIS A 127 -4.55 5.83 24.05
CA HIS A 127 -4.79 7.27 24.19
C HIS A 127 -5.46 7.88 22.95
N LEU A 128 -5.19 7.37 21.74
CA LEU A 128 -5.87 7.75 20.49
C LEU A 128 -7.30 7.18 20.38
N MET A 129 -7.56 6.03 21.00
CA MET A 129 -8.88 5.38 21.05
C MET A 129 -9.87 6.03 22.05
N VAL A 130 -9.44 6.99 22.87
CA VAL A 130 -10.34 7.69 23.81
C VAL A 130 -11.28 8.64 23.03
N HIS A 131 -12.53 8.21 22.87
CA HIS A 131 -13.61 8.90 22.14
C HIS A 131 -13.79 10.38 22.52
N ASN A 132 -13.57 10.73 23.79
CA ASN A 132 -13.87 12.07 24.31
C ASN A 132 -12.95 13.20 23.79
N ARG A 133 -11.86 12.87 23.07
CA ARG A 133 -10.96 13.87 22.43
C ARG A 133 -11.15 14.03 20.92
N TRP A 134 -11.96 13.19 20.29
CA TRP A 134 -12.33 13.37 18.87
C TRP A 134 -13.27 14.55 18.65
N LYS A 135 -13.93 15.05 19.71
CA LYS A 135 -14.77 16.26 19.69
C LYS A 135 -14.07 17.51 19.14
N HIS A 136 -12.73 17.60 19.24
CA HIS A 136 -11.93 18.70 18.70
C HIS A 136 -11.06 18.30 17.50
N ALA A 137 -11.07 17.02 17.08
CA ALA A 137 -10.26 16.55 15.96
C ALA A 137 -10.64 17.26 14.64
N GLY A 138 -11.93 17.58 14.46
CA GLY A 138 -12.44 18.37 13.34
C GLY A 138 -11.90 19.79 13.28
N TYR A 139 -11.61 20.43 14.43
CA TYR A 139 -11.08 21.80 14.50
C TYR A 139 -9.63 21.90 13.97
N TYR A 140 -8.87 20.80 14.07
CA TYR A 140 -7.50 20.72 13.55
C TYR A 140 -7.43 20.16 12.12
N MET A 141 -8.54 19.64 11.61
CA MET A 141 -8.65 19.05 10.29
C MET A 141 -8.87 20.14 9.23
N LYS A 142 -7.84 20.94 8.97
CA LYS A 142 -7.91 21.94 7.88
C LYS A 142 -7.92 21.20 6.54
N ARG A 143 -8.98 21.38 5.75
CA ARG A 143 -9.13 20.78 4.41
C ARG A 143 -7.82 20.96 3.61
N PRO A 144 -7.31 19.90 2.96
CA PRO A 144 -6.13 20.02 2.11
C PRO A 144 -6.41 21.08 1.03
N THR A 145 -5.65 22.17 1.04
CA THR A 145 -5.78 23.21 0.00
C THR A 145 -4.99 22.78 -1.23
N GLY A 146 -5.49 23.08 -2.43
CA GLY A 146 -4.82 22.70 -3.68
C GLY A 146 -3.37 23.19 -3.78
N SER A 147 -3.05 24.32 -3.15
CA SER A 147 -1.68 24.85 -3.01
C SER A 147 -0.73 23.91 -2.23
N MET A 148 -1.23 23.20 -1.21
CA MET A 148 -0.43 22.19 -0.49
C MET A 148 -0.14 20.99 -1.41
N LEU A 149 -1.10 20.59 -2.22
CA LEU A 149 -0.92 19.50 -3.18
C LEU A 149 0.07 19.89 -4.28
N THR A 150 -0.07 21.08 -4.87
CA THR A 150 0.85 21.56 -5.92
C THR A 150 2.26 21.85 -5.40
N SER A 151 2.42 22.20 -4.11
CA SER A 151 3.74 22.32 -3.48
C SER A 151 4.51 21.00 -3.39
N LEU A 152 3.81 19.85 -3.39
CA LEU A 152 4.43 18.52 -3.43
C LEU A 152 4.99 18.18 -4.83
N PHE A 153 4.62 18.93 -5.87
CA PHE A 153 5.00 18.60 -7.26
C PHE A 153 6.02 19.58 -7.87
N ARG A 154 6.45 20.60 -7.13
CA ARG A 154 7.39 21.64 -7.63
C ARG A 154 8.87 21.23 -7.60
N GLY A 155 9.22 20.05 -7.08
CA GLY A 155 10.60 19.57 -6.97
C GLY A 155 11.07 18.69 -8.14
N ALA A 156 12.39 18.54 -8.28
CA ALA A 156 13.00 17.67 -9.28
C ALA A 156 12.52 16.21 -9.16
N ILE A 157 12.12 15.63 -10.29
CA ILE A 157 11.52 14.29 -10.38
C ILE A 157 12.64 13.23 -10.31
N PRO A 158 12.70 12.40 -9.25
CA PRO A 158 13.67 11.30 -9.16
C PRO A 158 13.21 10.13 -10.03
N LYS A 159 13.32 10.27 -11.36
CA LYS A 159 12.76 9.34 -12.35
C LYS A 159 13.05 7.87 -12.03
N ARG A 160 14.30 7.55 -11.68
CA ARG A 160 14.72 6.18 -11.31
C ARG A 160 13.99 5.63 -10.07
N LEU A 161 13.76 6.45 -9.05
CA LEU A 161 13.08 6.00 -7.84
C LEU A 161 11.57 5.83 -8.07
N ILE A 162 10.98 6.73 -8.86
CA ILE A 162 9.57 6.66 -9.27
C ILE A 162 9.30 5.40 -10.08
N THR A 163 10.13 5.10 -11.10
CA THR A 163 9.94 3.91 -11.92
C THR A 163 10.12 2.64 -11.11
N LEU A 164 11.15 2.57 -10.26
CA LEU A 164 11.34 1.44 -9.35
C LEU A 164 10.14 1.25 -8.41
N ASN A 165 9.67 2.32 -7.77
CA ASN A 165 8.54 2.22 -6.86
C ASN A 165 7.24 1.82 -7.57
N MET A 166 7.00 2.35 -8.76
CA MET A 166 5.86 2.00 -9.60
C MET A 166 5.90 0.52 -9.98
N THR A 167 7.02 0.01 -10.49
CA THR A 167 7.18 -1.40 -10.88
C THR A 167 7.03 -2.33 -9.69
N VAL A 168 7.72 -2.05 -8.57
CA VAL A 168 7.64 -2.87 -7.36
C VAL A 168 6.21 -2.87 -6.80
N THR A 169 5.54 -1.71 -6.80
CA THR A 169 4.13 -1.63 -6.39
C THR A 169 3.23 -2.46 -7.31
N ALA A 170 3.46 -2.43 -8.63
CA ALA A 170 2.67 -3.19 -9.57
C ALA A 170 2.79 -4.70 -9.33
N ILE A 171 4.02 -5.20 -9.15
CA ILE A 171 4.30 -6.60 -8.82
C ILE A 171 3.67 -6.98 -7.48
N TYR A 172 3.85 -6.15 -6.45
CA TYR A 172 3.26 -6.36 -5.12
C TYR A 172 1.73 -6.45 -5.17
N THR A 173 1.09 -5.55 -5.91
CA THR A 173 -0.38 -5.44 -5.96
C THR A 173 -1.00 -6.54 -6.81
N THR A 174 -0.39 -6.87 -7.96
CA THR A 174 -0.94 -7.87 -8.90
C THR A 174 -0.58 -9.30 -8.51
N GLY A 175 0.57 -9.53 -7.88
CA GLY A 175 1.17 -10.86 -7.70
C GLY A 175 0.25 -11.90 -7.08
N VAL A 176 -0.41 -11.57 -5.97
CA VAL A 176 -1.35 -12.50 -5.31
C VAL A 176 -2.58 -12.75 -6.17
N VAL A 177 -3.13 -11.70 -6.77
CA VAL A 177 -4.35 -11.76 -7.58
C VAL A 177 -4.13 -12.57 -8.86
N SER A 178 -3.02 -12.33 -9.57
CA SER A 178 -2.62 -13.08 -10.76
C SER A 178 -2.29 -14.54 -10.46
N ALA A 179 -1.61 -14.84 -9.34
CA ALA A 179 -1.32 -16.21 -8.94
C ALA A 179 -2.61 -17.01 -8.66
N LEU A 180 -3.57 -16.38 -7.99
CA LEU A 180 -4.88 -16.99 -7.73
C LEU A 180 -5.70 -17.14 -9.02
N TYR A 181 -5.64 -16.16 -9.92
CA TYR A 181 -6.27 -16.25 -11.24
C TYR A 181 -5.62 -17.34 -12.12
N ALA A 182 -4.29 -17.48 -12.10
CA ALA A 182 -3.58 -18.57 -12.76
C ALA A 182 -4.00 -19.94 -12.21
N SER A 183 -4.21 -20.07 -10.90
CA SER A 183 -4.70 -21.32 -10.29
C SER A 183 -6.09 -21.73 -10.78
N PHE A 184 -6.88 -20.76 -11.25
CA PHE A 184 -8.20 -20.99 -11.85
C PHE A 184 -8.09 -21.41 -13.31
N LEU A 185 -7.20 -20.78 -14.08
CA LEU A 185 -6.95 -21.10 -15.49
C LEU A 185 -6.26 -22.47 -15.69
N TRP A 186 -5.35 -22.84 -14.78
CA TRP A 186 -4.65 -24.14 -14.79
C TRP A 186 -4.94 -24.95 -13.51
N PRO A 187 -6.10 -25.63 -13.41
CA PRO A 187 -6.49 -26.34 -12.20
C PRO A 187 -5.53 -27.46 -11.79
N ALA A 188 -4.86 -28.13 -12.75
CA ALA A 188 -3.93 -29.21 -12.49
C ALA A 188 -2.70 -28.75 -11.67
N GLN A 189 -2.24 -27.52 -11.91
CA GLN A 189 -1.13 -26.88 -11.19
C GLN A 189 -1.62 -25.90 -10.12
N GLY A 190 -2.92 -25.93 -9.75
CA GLY A 190 -3.55 -24.88 -8.95
C GLY A 190 -2.87 -24.62 -7.61
N THR A 191 -2.36 -25.66 -6.94
CA THR A 191 -1.62 -25.54 -5.67
C THR A 191 -0.31 -24.79 -5.88
N ALA A 192 0.48 -25.18 -6.89
CA ALA A 192 1.75 -24.51 -7.20
C ALA A 192 1.54 -23.04 -7.57
N MET A 193 0.55 -22.76 -8.42
CA MET A 193 0.16 -21.40 -8.79
C MET A 193 -0.21 -20.57 -7.56
N SER A 194 -1.04 -21.10 -6.67
CA SER A 194 -1.47 -20.39 -5.45
C SER A 194 -0.29 -20.10 -4.52
N MET A 195 0.64 -21.05 -4.36
CA MET A 195 1.84 -20.89 -3.52
C MET A 195 2.85 -19.89 -4.11
N SER A 196 2.86 -19.70 -5.43
CA SER A 196 3.71 -18.68 -6.09
C SER A 196 3.42 -17.26 -5.63
N SER A 197 2.20 -16.98 -5.16
CA SER A 197 1.80 -15.67 -4.62
C SER A 197 2.69 -15.21 -3.46
N GLY A 198 3.06 -16.13 -2.56
CA GLY A 198 3.95 -15.85 -1.43
C GLY A 198 5.35 -15.49 -1.88
N LEU A 199 5.88 -16.20 -2.89
CA LEU A 199 7.17 -15.89 -3.49
C LEU A 199 7.18 -14.52 -4.15
N ILE A 200 6.18 -14.21 -4.98
CA ILE A 200 6.07 -12.91 -5.67
C ILE A 200 6.00 -11.76 -4.66
N ASN A 201 5.20 -11.91 -3.61
CA ASN A 201 5.07 -10.91 -2.56
C ASN A 201 6.38 -10.75 -1.74
N GLY A 202 7.04 -11.86 -1.43
CA GLY A 202 8.35 -11.87 -0.78
C GLY A 202 9.40 -11.13 -1.60
N MET A 203 9.47 -11.41 -2.91
CA MET A 203 10.37 -10.73 -3.84
C MET A 203 10.06 -9.23 -3.93
N ALA A 204 8.78 -8.84 -4.03
CA ALA A 204 8.40 -7.44 -4.07
C ALA A 204 8.81 -6.70 -2.78
N THR A 205 8.68 -7.36 -1.63
CA THR A 205 9.12 -6.82 -0.33
C THR A 205 10.63 -6.63 -0.30
N VAL A 206 11.40 -7.62 -0.76
CA VAL A 206 12.87 -7.53 -0.86
C VAL A 206 13.29 -6.39 -1.78
N LEU A 207 12.68 -6.26 -2.95
CA LEU A 207 12.96 -5.18 -3.90
C LEU A 207 12.67 -3.80 -3.29
N LEU A 208 11.55 -3.65 -2.58
CA LEU A 208 11.21 -2.40 -1.89
C LEU A 208 12.26 -2.05 -0.84
N THR A 209 12.63 -3.00 0.01
CA THR A 209 13.56 -2.77 1.12
C THR A 209 15.01 -2.59 0.66
N LEU A 210 15.45 -3.25 -0.42
CA LEU A 210 16.82 -3.11 -0.91
C LEU A 210 17.01 -1.92 -1.86
N LEU A 211 16.02 -1.59 -2.69
CA LEU A 211 16.20 -0.60 -3.75
C LEU A 211 15.65 0.78 -3.38
N ILE A 212 14.60 0.84 -2.56
CA ILE A 212 13.85 2.08 -2.29
C ILE A 212 14.19 2.64 -0.92
N ASP A 213 14.09 1.82 0.14
CA ASP A 213 14.28 2.30 1.52
C ASP A 213 15.66 2.94 1.77
N PRO A 214 16.81 2.41 1.29
CA PRO A 214 18.11 3.02 1.53
C PRO A 214 18.24 4.39 0.88
N ARG A 215 17.64 4.57 -0.30
CA ARG A 215 17.64 5.86 -1.02
C ARG A 215 16.85 6.91 -0.24
N LEU A 216 15.70 6.54 0.29
CA LEU A 216 14.88 7.43 1.13
C LEU A 216 15.57 7.73 2.46
N ALA A 217 16.23 6.75 3.08
CA ALA A 217 16.96 6.93 4.32
C ALA A 217 18.11 7.94 4.17
N VAL A 218 18.98 7.77 3.16
CA VAL A 218 20.08 8.70 2.88
C VAL A 218 19.58 10.11 2.62
N LEU A 219 18.53 10.29 1.82
CA LEU A 219 17.97 11.61 1.54
C LEU A 219 17.36 12.27 2.79
N SER A 220 16.70 11.47 3.63
CA SER A 220 16.11 11.96 4.87
C SER A 220 17.19 12.39 5.87
N GLU A 221 18.28 11.62 5.96
CA GLU A 221 19.43 11.94 6.82
C GLU A 221 20.15 13.22 6.37
N LYS A 222 20.42 13.37 5.07
CA LYS A 222 20.97 14.62 4.50
C LYS A 222 20.09 15.83 4.81
N THR A 223 18.77 15.63 4.83
CA THR A 223 17.82 16.69 5.19
C THR A 223 17.88 17.03 6.68
N LEU A 224 18.07 16.05 7.57
CA LEU A 224 18.26 16.30 9.01
C LEU A 224 19.54 17.09 9.30
N ARG A 225 20.61 16.80 8.57
CA ARG A 225 21.90 17.50 8.65
C ARG A 225 21.90 18.89 7.99
N GLY A 226 20.80 19.28 7.35
CA GLY A 226 20.67 20.57 6.68
C GLY A 226 21.33 20.66 5.30
N GLU A 227 21.88 19.56 4.79
CA GLU A 227 22.50 19.50 3.45
C GLU A 227 21.45 19.59 2.32
N LEU A 228 20.19 19.24 2.63
CA LEU A 228 19.08 19.30 1.69
C LEU A 228 17.89 20.05 2.31
N PRO A 229 17.18 20.89 1.54
CA PRO A 229 15.99 21.57 2.03
C PRO A 229 14.84 20.58 2.22
N LEU A 230 14.07 20.75 3.30
CA LEU A 230 12.89 19.94 3.62
C LEU A 230 11.87 19.88 2.47
N ASN A 231 11.74 20.96 1.68
CA ASN A 231 10.87 20.99 0.49
C ASN A 231 11.23 19.94 -0.55
N ARG A 232 12.51 19.54 -0.64
CA ARG A 232 12.93 18.45 -1.52
C ARG A 232 12.34 17.11 -1.05
N MET A 233 12.28 16.88 0.25
CA MET A 233 11.67 15.68 0.82
C MET A 233 10.14 15.69 0.74
N ASN A 234 9.50 16.85 0.88
CA ASN A 234 8.07 17.00 0.56
C ASN A 234 7.80 16.50 -0.86
N SER A 235 8.58 16.97 -1.83
CA SER A 235 8.40 16.59 -3.23
C SER A 235 8.73 15.12 -3.49
N MET A 236 9.78 14.59 -2.85
CA MET A 236 10.17 13.18 -2.93
C MET A 236 9.02 12.26 -2.50
N TYR A 237 8.48 12.45 -1.29
CA TYR A 237 7.39 11.61 -0.79
C TYR A 237 6.07 11.84 -1.56
N GLY A 238 5.84 13.05 -2.09
CA GLY A 238 4.74 13.33 -3.01
C GLY A 238 4.83 12.50 -4.30
N TRP A 239 6.00 12.44 -4.93
CA TRP A 239 6.21 11.59 -6.09
C TRP A 239 6.19 10.09 -5.77
N MET A 240 6.58 9.69 -4.55
CA MET A 240 6.47 8.30 -4.11
C MET A 240 5.01 7.83 -4.00
N ILE A 241 4.11 8.64 -3.47
CA ILE A 241 2.69 8.25 -3.41
C ILE A 241 2.03 8.25 -4.80
N ILE A 242 2.41 9.17 -5.69
CA ILE A 242 1.93 9.17 -7.08
C ILE A 242 2.46 7.97 -7.87
N SER A 243 3.74 7.63 -7.72
CA SER A 243 4.30 6.43 -8.36
C SER A 243 3.64 5.14 -7.85
N ARG A 244 3.23 5.11 -6.58
CA ARG A 244 2.43 4.00 -6.03
C ARG A 244 1.06 3.91 -6.73
N LEU A 245 0.37 5.03 -6.95
CA LEU A 245 -0.87 5.06 -7.73
C LEU A 245 -0.65 4.57 -9.18
N GLY A 246 0.43 5.01 -9.82
CA GLY A 246 0.84 4.49 -11.13
C GLY A 246 1.05 2.98 -11.10
N GLY A 247 1.65 2.46 -10.02
CA GLY A 247 1.86 1.04 -9.80
C GLY A 247 0.57 0.24 -9.66
N THR A 248 -0.43 0.75 -8.92
CA THR A 248 -1.73 0.06 -8.79
C THR A 248 -2.51 0.08 -10.10
N LEU A 249 -2.37 1.13 -10.92
CA LEU A 249 -2.93 1.17 -12.27
C LEU A 249 -2.21 0.20 -13.20
N LEU A 250 -0.87 0.14 -13.14
CA LEU A 250 -0.08 -0.82 -13.91
C LEU A 250 -0.42 -2.27 -13.51
N ALA A 251 -0.73 -2.51 -12.23
CA ALA A 251 -1.16 -3.83 -11.75
C ALA A 251 -2.40 -4.35 -12.49
N GLN A 252 -3.32 -3.47 -12.88
CA GLN A 252 -4.50 -3.83 -13.68
C GLN A 252 -4.09 -4.44 -15.02
N LEU A 253 -3.14 -3.80 -15.70
CA LEU A 253 -2.65 -4.26 -17.01
C LEU A 253 -1.85 -5.55 -16.88
N LEU A 254 -1.16 -5.75 -15.75
CA LEU A 254 -0.34 -6.93 -15.51
C LEU A 254 -1.13 -8.16 -15.04
N LEU A 255 -2.39 -8.01 -14.62
CA LEU A 255 -3.17 -9.11 -14.03
C LEU A 255 -3.17 -10.36 -14.91
N VAL A 256 -3.63 -10.19 -16.17
CA VAL A 256 -3.80 -11.29 -17.11
C VAL A 256 -2.45 -11.78 -17.63
N PRO A 257 -1.54 -10.92 -18.15
CA PRO A 257 -0.25 -11.38 -18.66
C PRO A 257 0.57 -12.14 -17.61
N LEU A 258 0.55 -11.70 -16.35
CA LEU A 258 1.31 -12.35 -15.28
C LEU A 258 0.69 -13.70 -14.89
N ALA A 259 -0.64 -13.83 -14.98
CA ALA A 259 -1.29 -15.13 -14.76
C ALA A 259 -0.92 -16.15 -15.87
N PHE A 260 -0.90 -15.72 -17.13
CA PHE A 260 -0.44 -16.57 -18.25
C PHE A 260 1.05 -16.92 -18.15
N TRP A 261 1.87 -15.96 -17.73
CA TRP A 261 3.30 -16.19 -17.52
C TRP A 261 3.55 -17.24 -16.42
N LEU A 262 2.79 -17.20 -15.33
CA LEU A 262 2.83 -18.24 -14.29
C LEU A 262 2.40 -19.60 -14.86
N GLY A 263 1.31 -19.61 -15.65
CA GLY A 263 0.85 -20.74 -16.46
C GLY A 263 1.98 -21.42 -17.24
N TRP A 264 2.75 -20.63 -17.98
CA TRP A 264 3.84 -21.11 -18.83
C TRP A 264 5.06 -21.64 -18.05
N ILE A 265 5.36 -21.06 -16.88
CA ILE A 265 6.53 -21.47 -16.08
C ILE A 265 6.26 -22.76 -15.30
N MET A 266 5.02 -22.93 -14.82
CA MET A 266 4.68 -24.06 -13.95
C MET A 266 3.93 -25.18 -14.66
N GLY A 267 3.50 -24.97 -15.90
CA GLY A 267 2.88 -25.97 -16.77
C GLY A 267 3.90 -26.82 -17.49
#